data_AF-A0A0K3AQU9-F1
#
_entry.id   AF-A0A0K3AQU9-F1
#
_cell.length_a   1.000
_cell.length_b   1.000
_cell.length_c   1.000
_cell.angle_alpha   90.00
_cell.angle_beta   90.00
_cell.angle_gamma   90.00
#
_symmetry.space_group_name_H-M   'P 1'
#
loop_
_entity.id
_entity.type
_entity.pdbx_description
1 polymer ?
#
loop_
_entity_poly.entity_id
_entity_poly.type
_entity_poly.pdbx_seq_one_letter_code
_entity_poly.pdbx_strand_id
1 'polypeptide(L)'
;MRVDENSKQILKEWPLEQVRRWVPSAKCFSLDFGDYQDGYYSVQTTDGEKIAQLIQGYVDIILKKKRTQDHQGIEGDEGSTMLEDMVAPAKATLVAHGQIGSGQHATDGLVAVRGVLRTPQGGQGYGINGAQYGAVSGEITSQELARAQRLRYQDMYQHPQRALIGTIEATIRAVEDAEIELEAEPQIDIPRFNDDYSQNRWMEEQQAVNKENVNERLAAMGAATAQVVQWTAVEEYDDRVGTAIATIGSNLPDVSRNVRDLGAFMEHRERGDLLDATKKLCGAFGKFLNTVNPETEARRNEVFRTAGHVGETSQHLINVMEAPNEGQQKFDERLVQSAKNVATSTAQLVLCAKTISAECDEPQVQERVIQSATKCAFATSQLVACARVVAPTIDNNACQQQLSTAATEVTQSVNNLLHDAEHAVYQQSSLTDIHEAARQVTSALDSLLEHAKCSPKTQTTRREEEEMYNEVLRRTNRMVVHQGPSEDLTREARKVVRHSQLLTEQFQHEAHQRPEHRERLLDAAAKVAHATSEMILATEQAESQPRQVETEYALRTAAERLGQVTNETTQEQQEQHIMQRLEQAAKQTAYDATQTISAANSAKKKQQEHKRTETTEQLLVDDSHTILRIR
;
A
#
# COMPACT_ATOMS: atom_id res chain seq x y z
N MET A 1 22.76 -45.87 -9.12
CA MET A 1 24.17 -45.54 -9.42
C MET A 1 24.22 -44.50 -10.52
N ARG A 2 25.18 -43.56 -10.49
CA ARG A 2 25.49 -42.60 -11.55
C ARG A 2 26.79 -43.02 -12.21
N VAL A 3 26.80 -43.08 -13.54
CA VAL A 3 27.93 -43.55 -14.35
C VAL A 3 28.36 -42.43 -15.29
N ASP A 4 29.67 -42.31 -15.52
CA ASP A 4 30.23 -41.38 -16.51
C ASP A 4 29.92 -41.85 -17.95
N GLU A 5 29.57 -40.92 -18.83
CA GLU A 5 29.13 -41.25 -20.18
C GLU A 5 30.24 -41.87 -21.03
N ASN A 6 31.47 -41.36 -20.92
CA ASN A 6 32.58 -41.72 -21.81
C ASN A 6 33.41 -42.88 -21.28
N SER A 7 33.76 -42.84 -20.00
CA SER A 7 34.62 -43.85 -19.35
C SER A 7 33.85 -45.05 -18.83
N LYS A 8 32.51 -44.95 -18.74
CA LYS A 8 31.62 -45.95 -18.10
C LYS A 8 32.00 -46.28 -16.65
N GLN A 9 32.78 -45.42 -16.00
CA GLN A 9 33.13 -45.59 -14.59
C GLN A 9 31.99 -45.12 -13.68
N ILE A 10 31.83 -45.78 -12.54
CA ILE A 10 30.80 -45.43 -11.56
C ILE A 10 31.26 -44.18 -10.81
N LEU A 11 30.50 -43.08 -10.99
CA LEU A 11 30.78 -41.80 -10.35
C LEU A 11 30.22 -41.73 -8.94
N LYS A 12 29.04 -42.31 -8.71
CA LYS A 12 28.38 -42.29 -7.40
C LYS A 12 27.40 -43.44 -7.26
N GLU A 13 27.39 -44.10 -6.11
CA GLU A 13 26.42 -45.13 -5.77
C GLU A 13 25.51 -44.65 -4.65
N TRP A 14 24.23 -44.98 -4.78
CA TRP A 14 23.23 -44.69 -3.75
C TRP A 14 22.53 -46.00 -3.41
N PRO A 15 22.69 -46.49 -2.16
CA PRO A 15 21.89 -47.59 -1.64
C PRO A 15 20.41 -47.21 -1.68
N LEU A 16 19.55 -48.16 -2.08
CA LEU A 16 18.11 -47.92 -2.18
C LEU A 16 17.48 -47.57 -0.82
N GLU A 17 18.06 -48.04 0.29
CA GLU A 17 17.63 -47.74 1.66
C GLU A 17 17.78 -46.25 2.05
N GLN A 18 18.66 -45.51 1.36
CA GLN A 18 18.90 -44.08 1.61
C GLN A 18 17.93 -43.18 0.83
N VAL A 19 17.19 -43.72 -0.13
CA VAL A 19 16.20 -42.97 -0.91
C VAL A 19 14.94 -42.82 -0.06
N ARG A 20 14.57 -41.59 0.28
CA ARG A 20 13.34 -41.30 1.05
C ARG A 20 12.14 -41.06 0.17
N ARG A 21 12.30 -40.30 -0.91
CA ARG A 21 11.21 -39.99 -1.86
C ARG A 21 11.74 -39.95 -3.28
N TRP A 22 10.87 -40.24 -4.23
CA TRP A 22 11.12 -40.05 -5.66
C TRP A 22 9.90 -39.44 -6.33
N VAL A 23 10.14 -38.51 -7.25
CA VAL A 23 9.07 -37.80 -7.97
C VAL A 23 9.31 -37.93 -9.47
N PRO A 24 8.46 -38.67 -10.19
CA PRO A 24 8.46 -38.67 -11.65
C PRO A 24 7.72 -37.44 -12.19
N SER A 25 8.18 -36.93 -13.33
CA SER A 25 7.54 -35.90 -14.13
C SER A 25 7.75 -36.24 -15.61
N ALA A 26 6.94 -35.65 -16.50
CA ALA A 26 6.94 -35.97 -17.93
C ALA A 26 8.30 -35.78 -18.62
N LYS A 27 9.18 -34.94 -18.07
CA LYS A 27 10.52 -34.66 -18.62
C LYS A 27 11.65 -34.79 -17.59
N CYS A 28 11.34 -35.04 -16.33
CA CYS A 28 12.37 -35.12 -15.29
C CYS A 28 12.03 -36.16 -14.24
N PHE A 29 13.05 -36.61 -13.53
CA PHE A 29 12.94 -37.54 -12.44
C PHE A 29 13.85 -37.07 -11.30
N SER A 30 13.30 -36.95 -10.10
CA SER A 30 14.04 -36.44 -8.94
C SER A 30 14.03 -37.44 -7.79
N LEU A 31 15.19 -37.62 -7.17
CA LEU A 31 15.41 -38.43 -5.97
C LEU A 31 15.73 -37.52 -4.77
N ASP A 32 15.03 -37.77 -3.67
CA ASP A 32 15.26 -37.14 -2.37
C ASP A 32 15.85 -38.17 -1.41
N PHE A 33 17.02 -37.84 -0.87
CA PHE A 33 17.73 -38.66 0.12
C PHE A 33 17.54 -38.13 1.55
N GLY A 34 16.83 -37.01 1.74
CA GLY A 34 16.70 -36.32 3.03
C GLY A 34 18.04 -36.04 3.68
N ASP A 35 18.18 -36.36 4.95
CA ASP A 35 19.38 -36.09 5.75
C ASP A 35 20.61 -36.94 5.33
N TYR A 36 20.45 -37.92 4.44
CA TYR A 36 21.56 -38.73 3.92
C TYR A 36 22.40 -38.01 2.86
N GLN A 37 21.85 -36.97 2.23
CA GLN A 37 22.60 -36.15 1.28
C GLN A 37 21.99 -34.75 1.16
N ASP A 38 22.84 -33.72 1.18
CA ASP A 38 22.43 -32.35 0.85
C ASP A 38 21.98 -32.25 -0.62
N GLY A 39 20.70 -31.99 -0.80
CA GLY A 39 20.07 -31.66 -2.08
C GLY A 39 19.49 -32.85 -2.86
N TYR A 40 18.52 -32.53 -3.72
CA TYR A 40 17.87 -33.48 -4.60
C TYR A 40 18.77 -33.89 -5.76
N TYR A 41 18.70 -35.16 -6.17
CA TYR A 41 19.27 -35.61 -7.44
C TYR A 41 18.19 -35.61 -8.51
N SER A 42 18.22 -34.60 -9.39
CA SER A 42 17.28 -34.44 -10.49
C SER A 42 17.95 -34.72 -11.83
N VAL A 43 17.31 -35.52 -12.68
CA VAL A 43 17.76 -35.84 -14.05
C VAL A 43 16.65 -35.60 -15.05
N GLN A 44 17.01 -35.19 -16.26
CA GLN A 44 16.05 -35.06 -17.36
C GLN A 44 15.86 -36.42 -18.02
N THR A 45 14.63 -36.94 -18.03
CA THR A 45 14.29 -38.24 -18.61
C THR A 45 12.82 -38.26 -19.00
N THR A 46 12.53 -38.88 -20.13
CA THR A 46 11.16 -39.13 -20.61
C THR A 46 10.54 -40.39 -19.99
N ASP A 47 11.35 -41.24 -19.36
CA ASP A 47 10.92 -42.52 -18.77
C ASP A 47 10.81 -42.45 -17.23
N GLY A 48 10.61 -41.25 -16.67
CA GLY A 48 10.55 -41.04 -15.21
C GLY A 48 9.52 -41.93 -14.49
N GLU A 49 8.35 -42.13 -15.09
CA GLU A 49 7.30 -42.99 -14.53
C GLU A 49 7.69 -44.48 -14.46
N LYS A 50 8.36 -45.00 -15.50
CA LYS A 50 8.83 -46.38 -15.52
C LYS A 50 9.91 -46.61 -14.47
N ILE A 51 10.82 -45.64 -14.31
CA ILE A 51 11.86 -45.67 -13.27
C ILE A 51 11.22 -45.67 -11.88
N ALA A 52 10.20 -44.84 -11.66
CA ALA A 52 9.45 -44.79 -10.39
C ALA A 52 8.79 -46.13 -10.06
N GLN A 53 8.17 -46.79 -11.05
CA GLN A 53 7.54 -48.11 -10.87
C GLN A 53 8.56 -49.20 -10.50
N LEU A 54 9.74 -49.19 -11.13
CA LEU A 54 10.80 -50.14 -10.79
C LEU A 54 11.31 -49.93 -9.36
N ILE A 55 11.53 -48.68 -8.96
CA ILE A 55 11.94 -48.34 -7.60
C ILE A 55 10.89 -48.81 -6.58
N GLN A 56 9.60 -48.55 -6.85
CA GLN A 56 8.51 -49.02 -6.00
C GLN A 56 8.53 -50.54 -5.83
N GLY A 57 8.65 -51.30 -6.93
CA GLY A 57 8.70 -52.75 -6.88
C GLY A 57 9.88 -53.30 -6.05
N TYR A 58 11.06 -52.70 -6.15
CA TYR A 58 12.20 -53.09 -5.32
C TYR A 58 12.03 -52.75 -3.85
N VAL A 59 11.46 -51.58 -3.53
CA VAL A 59 11.16 -51.18 -2.15
C VAL A 59 10.14 -52.14 -1.52
N ASP A 60 9.10 -52.53 -2.26
CA ASP A 60 8.09 -53.48 -1.77
C ASP A 60 8.71 -54.86 -1.46
N ILE A 61 9.63 -55.34 -2.31
CA ILE A 61 10.36 -56.59 -2.07
C ILE A 61 11.26 -56.47 -0.82
N ILE A 62 11.98 -55.35 -0.65
CA ILE A 62 12.84 -55.13 0.51
C ILE A 62 12.01 -55.08 1.79
N LEU A 63 10.89 -54.35 1.80
CA LEU A 63 9.99 -54.26 2.94
C LEU A 63 9.37 -55.63 3.27
N LYS A 64 8.96 -56.41 2.26
CA LYS A 64 8.43 -57.77 2.45
C LYS A 64 9.48 -58.71 3.04
N LYS A 65 10.73 -58.62 2.56
CA LYS A 65 11.85 -59.44 3.05
C LYS A 65 12.29 -59.05 4.47
N LYS A 66 12.25 -57.76 4.81
CA LYS A 66 12.51 -57.29 6.17
C LYS A 66 11.43 -57.79 7.15
N ARG A 67 10.16 -57.73 6.73
CA ARG A 67 9.03 -58.23 7.53
C ARG A 67 9.12 -59.74 7.79
N THR A 68 9.61 -60.55 6.85
CA THR A 68 9.82 -61.99 7.05
C THR A 68 11.10 -62.33 7.82
N GLN A 69 12.14 -61.50 7.75
CA GLN A 69 13.38 -61.69 8.52
C GLN A 69 13.20 -61.36 10.01
N ASP A 70 12.34 -60.39 10.35
CA ASP A 70 11.97 -60.07 11.73
C ASP A 70 11.06 -61.15 12.39
N HIS A 71 10.59 -62.14 11.62
CA HIS A 71 9.79 -63.29 12.09
C HIS A 71 10.63 -64.59 12.23
N GLN A 72 11.88 -64.51 12.68
CA GLN A 72 12.59 -65.70 13.18
C GLN A 72 12.10 -66.06 14.59
N GLY A 73 10.94 -66.71 14.66
CA GLY A 73 10.44 -67.28 15.91
C GLY A 73 8.94 -67.51 15.85
N ILE A 74 8.57 -68.76 15.55
CA ILE A 74 7.22 -69.33 15.59
C ILE A 74 6.43 -69.08 14.30
N GLU A 75 6.59 -70.03 13.36
CA GLU A 75 5.57 -70.35 12.37
C GLU A 75 4.27 -70.68 13.11
N GLY A 76 3.32 -69.75 13.06
CA GLY A 76 2.06 -69.86 13.78
C GLY A 76 1.00 -68.98 13.11
N ASP A 77 0.45 -69.53 12.04
CA ASP A 77 -0.93 -69.34 11.56
C ASP A 77 -1.42 -67.91 11.24
N GLU A 78 -1.62 -67.68 9.94
CA GLU A 78 -2.24 -66.50 9.34
C GLU A 78 -3.71 -66.35 9.81
N GLY A 79 -3.95 -65.82 11.02
CA GLY A 79 -5.33 -65.64 11.48
C GLY A 79 -5.58 -64.87 12.78
N SER A 80 -4.56 -64.47 13.55
CA SER A 80 -4.80 -63.82 14.84
C SER A 80 -4.69 -62.28 14.76
N THR A 81 -5.83 -61.62 14.83
CA THR A 81 -5.96 -60.17 14.97
C THR A 81 -5.59 -59.76 16.40
N MET A 82 -4.37 -59.27 16.59
CA MET A 82 -3.97 -58.56 17.81
C MET A 82 -4.56 -57.14 17.76
N LEU A 83 -5.56 -56.88 18.61
CA LEU A 83 -6.11 -55.54 18.85
C LEU A 83 -5.24 -54.85 19.90
N GLU A 84 -4.46 -53.85 19.50
CA GLU A 84 -3.81 -52.92 20.43
C GLU A 84 -4.83 -51.86 20.88
N ASP A 85 -5.02 -51.77 22.20
CA ASP A 85 -5.85 -50.76 22.86
C ASP A 85 -5.07 -49.44 22.95
N MET A 86 -5.45 -48.44 22.13
CA MET A 86 -4.86 -47.11 22.19
C MET A 86 -5.51 -46.28 23.30
N VAL A 87 -4.82 -46.14 24.43
CA VAL A 87 -5.19 -45.18 25.48
C VAL A 87 -4.85 -43.76 25.01
N ALA A 88 -5.86 -42.99 24.60
CA ALA A 88 -5.70 -41.56 24.35
C ALA A 88 -5.67 -40.78 25.69
N PRO A 89 -4.80 -39.75 25.85
CA PRO A 89 -4.82 -38.90 27.04
C PRO A 89 -6.15 -38.12 27.10
N ALA A 90 -6.87 -38.28 28.21
CA ALA A 90 -8.14 -37.59 28.44
C ALA A 90 -7.94 -36.07 28.51
N LYS A 91 -8.73 -35.31 27.72
CA LYS A 91 -8.85 -33.85 27.84
C LYS A 91 -9.39 -33.49 29.23
N ALA A 92 -8.72 -32.57 29.91
CA ALA A 92 -9.18 -32.04 31.19
C ALA A 92 -10.56 -31.37 31.04
N THR A 93 -11.56 -31.89 31.74
CA THR A 93 -12.87 -31.26 31.88
C THR A 93 -12.77 -30.19 32.97
N LEU A 94 -13.07 -28.94 32.62
CA LEU A 94 -13.17 -27.84 33.58
C LEU A 94 -14.30 -28.15 34.58
N VAL A 95 -13.92 -28.43 35.83
CA VAL A 95 -14.88 -28.56 36.93
C VAL A 95 -15.27 -27.16 37.38
N ALA A 96 -16.49 -26.75 37.06
CA ALA A 96 -17.07 -25.51 37.57
C ALA A 96 -17.15 -25.58 39.11
N HIS A 97 -16.56 -24.58 39.78
CA HIS A 97 -16.61 -24.41 41.24
C HIS A 97 -18.06 -24.12 41.67
N GLY A 98 -18.79 -25.16 42.05
CA GLY A 98 -20.05 -25.01 42.79
C GLY A 98 -19.76 -24.52 44.21
N GLN A 99 -20.42 -23.45 44.63
CA GLN A 99 -20.28 -22.85 45.96
C GLN A 99 -20.43 -23.91 47.07
N ILE A 100 -19.39 -24.06 47.89
CA ILE A 100 -19.38 -24.94 49.05
C ILE A 100 -20.23 -24.29 50.14
N GLY A 101 -21.46 -24.79 50.31
CA GLY A 101 -22.28 -24.52 51.48
C GLY A 101 -21.64 -25.17 52.72
N SER A 102 -21.47 -24.35 53.76
CA SER A 102 -20.96 -24.75 55.08
C SER A 102 -21.75 -25.91 55.67
N GLY A 103 -21.07 -27.03 55.98
CA GLY A 103 -21.61 -28.00 56.94
C GLY A 103 -21.37 -29.50 56.74
N GLN A 104 -20.34 -29.96 56.04
CA GLN A 104 -20.06 -31.40 55.97
C GLN A 104 -18.58 -31.72 56.18
N HIS A 105 -18.28 -32.31 57.34
CA HIS A 105 -16.96 -32.86 57.68
C HIS A 105 -16.83 -34.26 57.08
N ALA A 106 -15.74 -34.54 56.37
CA ALA A 106 -15.42 -35.86 55.87
C ALA A 106 -15.01 -36.78 57.05
N THR A 107 -15.70 -37.92 57.21
CA THR A 107 -15.34 -38.94 58.19
C THR A 107 -14.35 -39.93 57.61
N ASP A 108 -13.31 -40.21 58.40
CA ASP A 108 -12.16 -41.05 58.09
C ASP A 108 -12.57 -42.53 57.97
N GLY A 109 -12.83 -43.01 56.74
CA GLY A 109 -13.29 -44.39 56.53
C GLY A 109 -13.35 -44.88 55.08
N LEU A 110 -13.02 -44.04 54.10
CA LEU A 110 -13.09 -44.38 52.67
C LEU A 110 -11.79 -44.06 51.92
N VAL A 111 -10.64 -44.32 52.55
CA VAL A 111 -9.36 -44.34 51.85
C VAL A 111 -9.15 -45.72 51.23
N ALA A 112 -9.05 -45.79 49.90
CA ALA A 112 -8.74 -47.02 49.19
C ALA A 112 -7.31 -47.49 49.53
N VAL A 113 -7.17 -48.69 50.07
CA VAL A 113 -5.87 -49.33 50.27
C VAL A 113 -5.34 -49.85 48.93
N ARG A 114 -4.09 -49.51 48.62
CA ARG A 114 -3.41 -49.81 47.35
C ARG A 114 -3.27 -51.32 47.16
N GLY A 115 -3.78 -51.86 46.03
CA GLY A 115 -3.50 -53.23 45.57
C GLY A 115 -4.62 -54.27 45.67
N VAL A 116 -5.84 -53.90 46.07
CA VAL A 116 -6.98 -54.83 46.12
C VAL A 116 -8.04 -54.43 45.08
N LEU A 117 -8.17 -55.23 44.01
CA LEU A 117 -9.30 -55.13 43.06
C LEU A 117 -10.51 -55.86 43.67
N ARG A 118 -11.54 -55.11 44.06
CA ARG A 118 -12.85 -55.67 44.41
C ARG A 118 -13.77 -55.56 43.20
N THR A 119 -14.25 -56.70 42.70
CA THR A 119 -15.29 -56.77 41.67
C THR A 119 -16.69 -56.70 42.32
N PRO A 120 -17.58 -55.77 41.95
CA PRO A 120 -18.95 -55.79 42.42
C PRO A 120 -19.84 -56.59 41.46
N GLN A 121 -20.39 -57.68 42.00
CA GLN A 121 -21.51 -58.46 41.50
C GLN A 121 -22.83 -57.68 41.71
N GLY A 122 -23.77 -57.81 40.79
CA GLY A 122 -24.94 -56.93 40.65
C GLY A 122 -26.06 -57.07 41.68
N GLY A 123 -26.93 -56.05 41.72
CA GLY A 123 -28.25 -56.12 42.35
C GLY A 123 -28.75 -54.84 43.01
N GLN A 124 -29.53 -54.06 42.24
CA GLN A 124 -30.66 -53.15 42.60
C GLN A 124 -30.58 -52.18 43.82
N GLY A 125 -30.76 -50.89 43.53
CA GLY A 125 -31.73 -50.05 44.26
C GLY A 125 -31.22 -48.82 45.01
N TYR A 126 -31.33 -47.66 44.37
CA TYR A 126 -31.47 -46.27 44.88
C TYR A 126 -30.44 -45.68 45.86
N GLY A 127 -29.70 -44.67 45.35
CA GLY A 127 -29.23 -43.54 46.17
C GLY A 127 -27.89 -42.92 45.75
N ILE A 128 -27.96 -41.79 45.03
CA ILE A 128 -26.93 -40.75 44.89
C ILE A 128 -25.86 -40.95 43.79
N ASN A 129 -25.90 -39.99 42.85
CA ASN A 129 -25.13 -39.80 41.62
C ASN A 129 -23.64 -40.19 41.69
N GLY A 130 -23.32 -41.34 41.12
CA GLY A 130 -22.01 -41.65 40.54
C GLY A 130 -22.09 -41.54 39.02
N ALA A 131 -21.08 -40.93 38.40
CA ALA A 131 -21.02 -40.66 36.96
C ALA A 131 -21.33 -41.92 36.11
N GLN A 132 -22.46 -41.88 35.39
CA GLN A 132 -22.83 -42.88 34.39
C GLN A 132 -21.95 -42.71 33.15
N TYR A 133 -21.08 -43.67 32.90
CA TYR A 133 -20.53 -43.93 31.57
C TYR A 133 -21.62 -44.62 30.74
N GLY A 134 -22.28 -43.85 29.86
CA GLY A 134 -23.23 -44.35 28.88
C GLY A 134 -22.50 -44.76 27.60
N ALA A 135 -22.54 -46.06 27.30
CA ALA A 135 -22.10 -46.65 26.05
C ALA A 135 -22.97 -46.20 24.88
N VAL A 136 -22.35 -45.87 23.74
CA VAL A 136 -23.04 -45.80 22.45
C VAL A 136 -22.58 -47.01 21.64
N SER A 137 -23.48 -47.98 21.49
CA SER A 137 -23.40 -49.04 20.49
C SER A 137 -23.92 -48.52 19.15
N GLY A 138 -23.18 -48.69 18.06
CA GLY A 138 -23.66 -48.41 16.71
C GLY A 138 -22.60 -48.56 15.63
N GLU A 139 -22.58 -49.74 15.01
CA GLU A 139 -22.15 -50.10 13.64
C GLU A 139 -20.99 -49.34 12.95
N ILE A 140 -19.94 -50.13 12.67
CA ILE A 140 -18.83 -49.81 11.77
C ILE A 140 -19.25 -50.18 10.34
N THR A 141 -19.37 -49.17 9.46
CA THR A 141 -19.38 -49.36 8.01
C THR A 141 -18.30 -48.48 7.37
N SER A 142 -17.22 -49.16 6.97
CA SER A 142 -16.11 -48.79 6.07
C SER A 142 -16.10 -47.41 5.39
N GLN A 143 -15.13 -46.56 5.75
CA GLN A 143 -14.27 -45.84 4.78
C GLN A 143 -13.00 -45.26 5.45
N GLU A 144 -11.85 -45.72 4.97
CA GLU A 144 -10.51 -45.11 4.97
C GLU A 144 -10.00 -44.31 6.20
N LEU A 145 -8.98 -44.88 6.85
CA LEU A 145 -8.07 -44.22 7.78
C LEU A 145 -7.37 -43.00 7.12
N ALA A 146 -7.85 -41.79 7.41
CA ALA A 146 -7.03 -40.59 7.28
C ALA A 146 -6.10 -40.47 8.49
N ARG A 147 -4.83 -40.83 8.28
CA ARG A 147 -3.68 -40.55 9.16
C ARG A 147 -3.78 -39.16 9.81
N ALA A 148 -3.55 -39.12 11.12
CA ALA A 148 -2.97 -38.00 11.85
C ALA A 148 -3.40 -36.60 11.37
N GLN A 149 -4.68 -36.27 11.52
CA GLN A 149 -5.05 -34.87 11.62
C GLN A 149 -4.55 -34.38 12.98
N ARG A 150 -3.37 -33.74 12.99
CA ARG A 150 -3.12 -32.61 13.88
C ARG A 150 -4.45 -31.85 13.97
N LEU A 151 -4.88 -31.48 15.18
CA LEU A 151 -5.95 -30.50 15.37
C LEU A 151 -5.65 -29.31 14.45
N ARG A 152 -6.19 -29.36 13.22
CA ARG A 152 -6.35 -28.16 12.42
C ARG A 152 -7.46 -27.47 13.18
N TYR A 153 -7.06 -26.51 14.01
CA TYR A 153 -7.87 -25.31 14.07
C TYR A 153 -8.20 -25.01 12.61
N GLN A 154 -9.46 -25.21 12.24
CA GLN A 154 -9.96 -24.69 10.99
C GLN A 154 -10.01 -23.19 11.21
N ASP A 155 -8.83 -22.57 11.12
CA ASP A 155 -8.65 -21.13 11.12
C ASP A 155 -9.44 -20.68 9.88
N MET A 156 -10.60 -20.06 10.10
CA MET A 156 -11.52 -19.64 9.02
C MET A 156 -10.87 -18.59 8.11
N TYR A 157 -9.75 -17.99 8.55
CA TYR A 157 -8.99 -16.97 7.84
C TYR A 157 -7.71 -17.55 7.23
N GLN A 158 -7.37 -17.12 6.01
CA GLN A 158 -6.06 -17.42 5.44
C GLN A 158 -4.96 -16.72 6.26
N HIS A 159 -3.75 -17.30 6.34
CA HIS A 159 -2.60 -16.75 7.09
C HIS A 159 -2.38 -15.22 6.90
N PRO A 160 -2.56 -14.64 5.70
CA PRO A 160 -2.44 -13.20 5.48
C PRO A 160 -3.54 -12.34 6.13
N GLN A 161 -4.79 -12.82 6.13
CA GLN A 161 -5.91 -12.11 6.78
C GLN A 161 -5.71 -12.02 8.29
N ARG A 162 -5.16 -13.07 8.91
CA ARG A 162 -4.81 -13.05 10.34
C ARG A 162 -3.68 -12.06 10.63
N ALA A 163 -2.69 -11.95 9.73
CA ALA A 163 -1.65 -10.93 9.85
C ALA A 163 -2.22 -9.50 9.71
N LEU A 164 -3.27 -9.31 8.89
CA LEU A 164 -3.97 -8.02 8.82
C LEU A 164 -4.61 -7.67 10.14
N ILE A 165 -5.40 -8.58 10.70
CA ILE A 165 -6.13 -8.35 11.94
C ILE A 165 -5.15 -7.92 13.03
N GLY A 166 -4.03 -8.63 13.17
CA GLY A 166 -2.96 -8.23 14.09
C GLY A 166 -2.35 -6.85 13.79
N THR A 167 -2.25 -6.46 12.52
CA THR A 167 -1.78 -5.12 12.12
C THR A 167 -2.80 -4.03 12.44
N ILE A 168 -4.09 -4.30 12.24
CA ILE A 168 -5.19 -3.40 12.61
C ILE A 168 -5.22 -3.21 14.12
N GLU A 169 -5.18 -4.28 14.90
CA GLU A 169 -5.14 -4.22 16.37
C GLU A 169 -3.93 -3.44 16.88
N ALA A 170 -2.74 -3.69 16.32
CA ALA A 170 -1.53 -2.94 16.68
C ALA A 170 -1.67 -1.44 16.34
N THR A 171 -2.34 -1.12 15.23
CA THR A 171 -2.59 0.27 14.81
C THR A 171 -3.64 0.94 15.69
N ILE A 172 -4.69 0.22 16.12
CA ILE A 172 -5.67 0.72 17.09
C ILE A 172 -4.99 1.04 18.43
N ARG A 173 -4.09 0.19 18.92
CA ARG A 173 -3.28 0.51 20.11
C ARG A 173 -2.41 1.75 19.89
N ALA A 174 -1.85 1.94 18.70
CA ALA A 174 -1.10 3.16 18.38
C ALA A 174 -1.98 4.42 18.39
N VAL A 175 -3.28 4.31 18.08
CA VAL A 175 -4.25 5.41 18.23
C VAL A 175 -4.44 5.76 19.70
N GLU A 176 -4.61 4.76 20.57
CA GLU A 176 -4.73 4.94 22.01
C GLU A 176 -3.45 5.55 22.62
N ASP A 177 -2.28 5.02 22.23
CA ASP A 177 -0.97 5.56 22.63
C ASP A 177 -0.82 7.02 22.18
N ALA A 178 -1.31 7.38 20.99
CA ALA A 178 -1.25 8.75 20.47
C ALA A 178 -2.11 9.71 21.30
N GLU A 179 -3.30 9.29 21.76
CA GLU A 179 -4.14 10.09 22.66
C GLU A 179 -3.47 10.32 24.03
N ILE A 180 -2.79 9.31 24.58
CA ILE A 180 -2.02 9.43 25.83
C ILE A 180 -0.85 10.40 25.63
N GLU A 181 -0.11 10.25 24.53
CA GLU A 181 1.06 11.07 24.20
C GLU A 181 0.68 12.55 23.99
N LEU A 182 -0.53 12.82 23.50
CA LEU A 182 -1.09 14.15 23.32
C LEU A 182 -1.33 14.89 24.66
N GLU A 183 -1.67 14.14 25.72
CA GLU A 183 -1.91 14.68 27.06
C GLU A 183 -0.64 14.77 27.93
N ALA A 184 0.46 14.14 27.49
CA ALA A 184 1.73 14.18 28.18
C ALA A 184 2.32 15.60 28.25
N GLU A 185 3.25 15.81 29.19
CA GLU A 185 3.99 17.07 29.26
C GLU A 185 4.92 17.23 28.03
N PRO A 186 4.96 18.43 27.41
CA PRO A 186 5.83 18.66 26.27
C PRO A 186 7.30 18.58 26.68
N GLN A 187 8.09 17.77 25.98
CA GLN A 187 9.52 17.65 26.19
C GLN A 187 10.29 18.62 25.28
N ILE A 188 10.25 19.91 25.63
CA ILE A 188 10.90 20.96 24.84
C ILE A 188 12.05 21.58 25.64
N ASP A 189 13.27 21.29 25.21
CA ASP A 189 14.47 21.94 25.73
C ASP A 189 14.66 23.29 25.05
N ILE A 190 14.17 24.36 25.68
CA ILE A 190 14.33 25.73 25.18
C ILE A 190 15.81 26.14 25.34
N PRO A 191 16.54 26.48 24.25
CA PRO A 191 17.91 26.95 24.33
C PRO A 191 18.00 28.27 25.13
N ARG A 192 19.16 28.56 25.71
CA ARG A 192 19.40 29.87 26.36
C ARG A 192 19.68 30.91 25.27
N PHE A 193 18.83 31.93 25.21
CA PHE A 193 18.99 33.07 24.30
C PHE A 193 19.53 34.30 25.04
N ASN A 194 20.28 35.14 24.32
CA ASN A 194 20.80 36.40 24.88
C ASN A 194 19.78 37.54 24.79
N ASP A 195 18.90 37.51 23.79
CA ASP A 195 17.91 38.55 23.49
C ASP A 195 16.53 37.93 23.21
N ASP A 196 15.47 38.63 23.63
CA ASP A 196 14.06 38.22 23.42
C ASP A 196 13.71 38.05 21.93
N TYR A 197 14.34 38.83 21.04
CA TYR A 197 14.13 38.73 19.60
C TYR A 197 14.58 37.36 19.04
N SER A 198 15.74 36.87 19.48
CA SER A 198 16.24 35.56 19.03
C SER A 198 15.40 34.42 19.58
N GLN A 199 14.92 34.55 20.82
CA GLN A 199 14.01 33.60 21.41
C GLN A 199 12.68 33.54 20.65
N ASN A 200 12.05 34.68 20.38
CA ASN A 200 10.78 34.72 19.64
C ASN A 200 10.93 34.18 18.22
N ARG A 201 12.01 34.53 17.52
CA ARG A 201 12.29 33.97 16.19
C ARG A 201 12.44 32.46 16.21
N TRP A 202 13.15 31.91 17.21
CA TRP A 202 13.27 30.47 17.36
C TRP A 202 11.92 29.81 17.64
N MET A 203 11.08 30.42 18.47
CA MET A 203 9.72 29.93 18.76
C MET A 203 8.84 29.92 17.51
N GLU A 204 8.87 30.98 16.71
CA GLU A 204 8.18 31.06 15.42
C GLU A 204 8.67 29.98 14.44
N GLU A 205 9.99 29.75 14.39
CA GLU A 205 10.59 28.69 13.57
C GLU A 205 10.14 27.30 14.03
N GLN A 206 10.13 27.03 15.34
CA GLN A 206 9.64 25.76 15.88
C GLN A 206 8.13 25.55 15.62
N GLN A 207 7.33 26.61 15.72
CA GLN A 207 5.91 26.54 15.36
C GLN A 207 5.73 26.20 13.88
N ALA A 208 6.47 26.85 12.98
CA ALA A 208 6.41 26.58 11.54
C ALA A 208 6.82 25.13 11.21
N VAL A 209 7.93 24.65 11.81
CA VAL A 209 8.41 23.28 11.64
C VAL A 209 7.38 22.25 12.13
N ASN A 210 6.79 22.47 13.32
CA ASN A 210 5.79 21.55 13.85
C ASN A 210 4.51 21.53 13.01
N LYS A 211 4.05 22.68 12.49
CA LYS A 211 2.89 22.74 11.57
C LYS A 211 3.16 21.97 10.28
N GLU A 212 4.33 22.16 9.67
CA GLU A 212 4.71 21.42 8.45
C GLU A 212 4.81 19.92 8.72
N ASN A 213 5.44 19.52 9.83
CA ASN A 213 5.50 18.12 10.24
C ASN A 213 4.09 17.51 10.40
N VAL A 214 3.15 18.21 11.04
CA VAL A 214 1.77 17.70 11.15
C VAL A 214 1.14 17.57 9.75
N ASN A 215 1.25 18.58 8.89
CA ASN A 215 0.72 18.54 7.53
C ASN A 215 1.28 17.36 6.70
N GLU A 216 2.59 17.12 6.76
CA GLU A 216 3.23 16.00 6.06
C GLU A 216 2.71 14.64 6.53
N ARG A 217 2.56 14.47 7.85
CA ARG A 217 2.05 13.23 8.45
C ARG A 217 0.57 13.01 8.11
N LEU A 218 -0.24 14.07 8.14
CA LEU A 218 -1.64 14.01 7.70
C LEU A 218 -1.75 13.65 6.23
N ALA A 219 -0.86 14.15 5.37
CA ALA A 219 -0.85 13.80 3.95
C ALA A 219 -0.50 12.32 3.74
N ALA A 220 0.51 11.80 4.44
CA ALA A 220 0.86 10.38 4.39
C ALA A 220 -0.31 9.49 4.84
N MET A 221 -0.95 9.87 5.94
CA MET A 221 -2.11 9.16 6.48
C MET A 221 -3.34 9.26 5.58
N GLY A 222 -3.56 10.41 4.93
CA GLY A 222 -4.61 10.62 3.94
C GLY A 222 -4.40 9.73 2.71
N ALA A 223 -3.18 9.70 2.16
CA ALA A 223 -2.82 8.81 1.06
C ALA A 223 -2.97 7.34 1.44
N ALA A 224 -2.51 6.93 2.63
CA ALA A 224 -2.67 5.57 3.13
C ALA A 224 -4.16 5.20 3.35
N THR A 225 -4.97 6.12 3.86
CA THR A 225 -6.42 5.92 4.02
C THR A 225 -7.09 5.71 2.65
N ALA A 226 -6.71 6.50 1.64
CA ALA A 226 -7.18 6.31 0.26
C ALA A 226 -6.75 4.95 -0.33
N GLN A 227 -5.51 4.50 -0.08
CA GLN A 227 -5.02 3.18 -0.50
C GLN A 227 -5.80 2.03 0.15
N VAL A 228 -6.07 2.11 1.46
CA VAL A 228 -6.91 1.13 2.15
C VAL A 228 -8.28 1.08 1.49
N VAL A 229 -8.89 2.22 1.22
CA VAL A 229 -10.18 2.33 0.53
C VAL A 229 -10.11 1.83 -0.92
N GLN A 230 -8.95 1.80 -1.55
CA GLN A 230 -8.80 1.23 -2.89
C GLN A 230 -8.61 -0.29 -2.86
N TRP A 231 -7.71 -0.81 -2.03
CA TRP A 231 -7.37 -2.23 -2.06
C TRP A 231 -8.39 -3.13 -1.34
N THR A 232 -9.15 -2.57 -0.39
CA THR A 232 -10.27 -3.30 0.21
C THR A 232 -11.50 -3.38 -0.70
N ALA A 233 -11.39 -2.90 -1.95
CA ALA A 233 -12.40 -3.09 -2.99
C ALA A 233 -12.31 -4.45 -3.70
N VAL A 234 -11.15 -5.10 -3.64
CA VAL A 234 -10.88 -6.37 -4.33
C VAL A 234 -11.41 -7.52 -3.45
N GLU A 235 -12.13 -8.48 -4.05
CA GLU A 235 -12.69 -9.65 -3.34
C GLU A 235 -11.59 -10.58 -2.79
N GLU A 236 -10.38 -10.48 -3.34
CA GLU A 236 -9.19 -11.19 -2.88
C GLU A 236 -8.35 -10.29 -1.96
N TYR A 237 -7.87 -10.86 -0.86
CA TYR A 237 -7.11 -10.14 0.15
C TYR A 237 -5.77 -9.63 -0.41
N ASP A 238 -5.57 -8.31 -0.37
CA ASP A 238 -4.29 -7.68 -0.76
C ASP A 238 -3.43 -7.38 0.49
N ASP A 239 -2.26 -8.01 0.57
CA ASP A 239 -1.26 -7.79 1.63
C ASP A 239 -0.87 -6.31 1.79
N ARG A 240 -1.01 -5.52 0.72
CA ARG A 240 -0.71 -4.09 0.72
C ARG A 240 -1.62 -3.30 1.67
N VAL A 241 -2.84 -3.77 1.94
CA VAL A 241 -3.76 -3.14 2.91
C VAL A 241 -3.11 -3.01 4.28
N GLY A 242 -2.42 -4.06 4.75
CA GLY A 242 -1.70 -4.03 6.02
C GLY A 242 -0.55 -3.01 6.04
N THR A 243 0.11 -2.79 4.91
CA THR A 243 1.19 -1.80 4.78
C THR A 243 0.64 -0.36 4.90
N ALA A 244 -0.49 -0.07 4.25
CA ALA A 244 -1.13 1.25 4.38
C ALA A 244 -1.62 1.50 5.82
N ILE A 245 -2.21 0.49 6.47
CA ILE A 245 -2.64 0.58 7.87
C ILE A 245 -1.45 0.80 8.82
N ALA A 246 -0.34 0.09 8.61
CA ALA A 246 0.88 0.31 9.38
C ALA A 246 1.47 1.73 9.17
N THR A 247 1.32 2.29 7.97
CA THR A 247 1.69 3.69 7.70
C THR A 247 0.85 4.63 8.55
N ILE A 248 -0.45 4.40 8.68
CA ILE A 248 -1.32 5.19 9.59
C ILE A 248 -0.83 5.08 11.04
N GLY A 249 -0.59 3.86 11.53
CA GLY A 249 -0.17 3.62 12.91
C GLY A 249 1.20 4.18 13.27
N SER A 250 2.10 4.33 12.31
CA SER A 250 3.43 4.91 12.55
C SER A 250 3.43 6.44 12.53
N ASN A 251 2.55 7.08 11.76
CA ASN A 251 2.48 8.54 11.64
C ASN A 251 1.58 9.19 12.70
N LEU A 252 0.55 8.50 13.20
CA LEU A 252 -0.41 9.08 14.15
C LEU A 252 0.21 9.49 15.51
N PRO A 253 1.13 8.70 16.12
CA PRO A 253 1.84 9.14 17.32
C PRO A 253 2.80 10.31 17.06
N ASP A 254 3.36 10.42 15.85
CA ASP A 254 4.18 11.58 15.45
C ASP A 254 3.30 12.84 15.38
N VAL A 255 2.10 12.77 14.80
CA VAL A 255 1.14 13.89 14.78
C VAL A 255 0.86 14.36 16.21
N SER A 256 0.52 13.45 17.11
CA SER A 256 0.17 13.81 18.49
C SER A 256 1.32 14.48 19.24
N ARG A 257 2.57 14.03 19.03
CA ARG A 257 3.76 14.69 19.57
C ARG A 257 3.97 16.09 19.02
N ASN A 258 3.92 16.25 17.69
CA ASN A 258 4.11 17.57 17.06
C ASN A 258 2.99 18.55 17.45
N VAL A 259 1.75 18.09 17.58
CA VAL A 259 0.62 18.90 18.04
C VAL A 259 0.79 19.30 19.51
N ARG A 260 1.20 18.39 20.39
CA ARG A 260 1.48 18.70 21.80
C ARG A 260 2.57 19.76 21.91
N ASP A 261 3.66 19.59 21.16
CA ASP A 261 4.80 20.50 21.20
C ASP A 261 4.43 21.86 20.59
N LEU A 262 3.64 21.88 19.50
CA LEU A 262 3.04 23.10 18.95
C LEU A 262 2.17 23.82 19.98
N GLY A 263 1.32 23.07 20.70
CA GLY A 263 0.45 23.60 21.74
C GLY A 263 1.21 24.22 22.93
N ALA A 264 2.48 23.85 23.16
CA ALA A 264 3.32 24.50 24.16
C ALA A 264 3.71 25.93 23.79
N PHE A 265 3.68 26.25 22.49
CA PHE A 265 4.00 27.57 21.95
C PHE A 265 2.77 28.43 21.67
N MET A 266 1.56 27.93 21.89
CA MET A 266 0.28 28.61 21.60
C MET A 266 -0.41 29.14 22.87
N GLU A 267 -1.35 30.07 22.70
CA GLU A 267 -2.18 30.54 23.81
C GLU A 267 -3.11 29.44 24.33
N HIS A 268 -3.50 29.50 25.61
CA HIS A 268 -4.28 28.45 26.28
C HIS A 268 -5.59 28.09 25.58
N ARG A 269 -6.26 29.05 24.92
CA ARG A 269 -7.52 28.81 24.20
C ARG A 269 -7.29 28.06 22.90
N GLU A 270 -6.34 28.53 22.10
CA GLU A 270 -5.98 27.91 20.81
C GLU A 270 -5.39 26.51 21.01
N ARG A 271 -4.61 26.32 22.08
CA ARG A 271 -4.14 25.00 22.51
C ARG A 271 -5.30 24.04 22.77
N GLY A 272 -6.34 24.48 23.48
CA GLY A 272 -7.51 23.64 23.78
C GLY A 272 -8.22 23.15 22.51
N ASP A 273 -8.46 24.08 21.58
CA ASP A 273 -9.09 23.77 20.29
C ASP A 273 -8.23 22.83 19.44
N LEU A 274 -6.91 23.02 19.44
CA LEU A 274 -5.94 22.17 18.73
C LEU A 274 -5.92 20.72 19.28
N LEU A 275 -5.90 20.57 20.60
CA LEU A 275 -5.93 19.26 21.25
C LEU A 275 -7.26 18.54 21.00
N ASP A 276 -8.39 19.26 21.07
CA ASP A 276 -9.72 18.68 20.79
C ASP A 276 -9.85 18.24 19.32
N ALA A 277 -9.36 19.04 18.36
CA ALA A 277 -9.31 18.66 16.95
C ALA A 277 -8.49 17.38 16.72
N THR A 278 -7.36 17.25 17.42
CA THR A 278 -6.47 16.08 17.31
C THR A 278 -7.08 14.83 17.96
N LYS A 279 -7.80 14.96 19.08
CA LYS A 279 -8.57 13.85 19.68
C LYS A 279 -9.68 13.36 18.75
N LYS A 280 -10.41 14.28 18.12
CA LYS A 280 -11.43 13.93 17.11
C LYS A 280 -10.82 13.17 15.93
N LEU A 281 -9.64 13.58 15.48
CA LEU A 281 -8.88 12.88 14.44
C LEU A 281 -8.52 11.45 14.87
N CYS A 282 -7.96 11.26 16.06
CA CYS A 282 -7.63 9.94 16.61
C CYS A 282 -8.88 9.04 16.67
N GLY A 283 -9.99 9.57 17.20
CA GLY A 283 -11.28 8.87 17.23
C GLY A 283 -11.84 8.54 15.84
N ALA A 284 -11.61 9.38 14.83
CA ALA A 284 -11.99 9.10 13.44
C ALA A 284 -11.17 7.94 12.85
N PHE A 285 -9.85 7.92 13.08
CA PHE A 285 -8.99 6.79 12.68
C PHE A 285 -9.36 5.50 13.40
N GLY A 286 -9.62 5.54 14.71
CA GLY A 286 -10.08 4.37 15.46
C GLY A 286 -11.38 3.78 14.89
N LYS A 287 -12.35 4.63 14.54
CA LYS A 287 -13.60 4.18 13.88
C LYS A 287 -13.34 3.60 12.49
N PHE A 288 -12.48 4.23 11.70
CA PHE A 288 -12.11 3.75 10.37
C PHE A 288 -11.44 2.38 10.42
N LEU A 289 -10.45 2.20 11.31
CA LEU A 289 -9.74 0.93 11.50
C LEU A 289 -10.66 -0.21 11.95
N ASN A 290 -11.59 0.08 12.87
CA ASN A 290 -12.61 -0.88 13.27
C ASN A 290 -13.53 -1.27 12.11
N THR A 291 -13.90 -0.32 11.24
CA THR A 291 -14.76 -0.58 10.07
C THR A 291 -14.04 -1.39 8.98
N VAL A 292 -12.72 -1.22 8.86
CA VAL A 292 -11.89 -1.97 7.89
C VAL A 292 -11.54 -3.36 8.40
N ASN A 293 -11.72 -3.63 9.70
CA ASN A 293 -11.45 -4.94 10.28
C ASN A 293 -12.31 -6.02 9.60
N PRO A 294 -11.70 -7.04 8.97
CA PRO A 294 -12.42 -8.15 8.34
C PRO A 294 -13.45 -8.84 9.26
N GLU A 295 -13.26 -8.80 10.58
CA GLU A 295 -14.18 -9.40 11.55
C GLU A 295 -15.51 -8.65 11.71
N THR A 296 -15.55 -7.35 11.38
CA THR A 296 -16.77 -6.54 11.55
C THR A 296 -17.77 -6.67 10.41
N GLU A 297 -17.38 -7.30 9.28
CA GLU A 297 -18.19 -7.45 8.06
C GLU A 297 -18.92 -6.15 7.64
N ALA A 298 -18.26 -5.00 7.81
CA ALA A 298 -18.87 -3.71 7.55
C ALA A 298 -19.23 -3.52 6.06
N ARG A 299 -20.33 -2.81 5.79
CA ARG A 299 -20.71 -2.49 4.41
C ARG A 299 -19.68 -1.54 3.80
N ARG A 300 -19.37 -1.73 2.52
CA ARG A 300 -18.41 -0.87 1.81
C ARG A 300 -18.71 0.64 1.92
N ASN A 301 -19.98 1.02 1.78
CA ASN A 301 -20.39 2.43 1.89
C ASN A 301 -20.08 3.02 3.28
N GLU A 302 -20.00 2.18 4.31
CA GLU A 302 -19.58 2.59 5.65
C GLU A 302 -18.07 2.84 5.73
N VAL A 303 -17.26 2.02 5.05
CA VAL A 303 -15.82 2.26 4.89
C VAL A 303 -15.58 3.60 4.18
N PHE A 304 -16.32 3.88 3.10
CA PHE A 304 -16.23 5.17 2.39
C PHE A 304 -16.62 6.36 3.27
N ARG A 305 -17.66 6.20 4.10
CA ARG A 305 -18.13 7.25 5.01
C ARG A 305 -17.12 7.52 6.13
N THR A 306 -16.57 6.47 6.74
CA THR A 306 -15.58 6.59 7.82
C THR A 306 -14.25 7.13 7.31
N ALA A 307 -13.79 6.72 6.13
CA ALA A 307 -12.66 7.34 5.45
C ALA A 307 -12.91 8.83 5.16
N GLY A 308 -14.07 9.18 4.59
CA GLY A 308 -14.42 10.59 4.35
C GLY A 308 -14.44 11.43 5.63
N HIS A 309 -14.85 10.84 6.76
CA HIS A 309 -14.81 11.50 8.06
C HIS A 309 -13.38 11.76 8.56
N VAL A 310 -12.45 10.84 8.30
CA VAL A 310 -11.00 11.07 8.55
C VAL A 310 -10.53 12.32 7.82
N GLY A 311 -10.86 12.46 6.53
CA GLY A 311 -10.54 13.65 5.74
C GLY A 311 -11.09 14.95 6.32
N GLU A 312 -12.35 14.95 6.77
CA GLU A 312 -12.99 16.11 7.41
C GLU A 312 -12.31 16.50 8.72
N THR A 313 -11.98 15.52 9.57
CA THR A 313 -11.27 15.80 10.83
C THR A 313 -9.83 16.26 10.59
N SER A 314 -9.16 15.75 9.56
CA SER A 314 -7.84 16.24 9.13
C SER A 314 -7.91 17.69 8.67
N GLN A 315 -8.90 18.04 7.84
CA GLN A 315 -9.13 19.42 7.42
C GLN A 315 -9.41 20.33 8.62
N HIS A 316 -10.22 19.86 9.58
CA HIS A 316 -10.52 20.63 10.79
C HIS A 316 -9.24 20.92 11.59
N LEU A 317 -8.36 19.93 11.77
CA LEU A 317 -7.06 20.12 12.43
C LEU A 317 -6.19 21.14 11.68
N ILE A 318 -6.09 21.05 10.36
CA ILE A 318 -5.33 22.00 9.53
C ILE A 318 -5.87 23.42 9.70
N ASN A 319 -7.19 23.59 9.66
CA ASN A 319 -7.84 24.89 9.81
C ASN A 319 -7.63 25.51 11.21
N VAL A 320 -7.40 24.68 12.24
CA VAL A 320 -7.07 25.14 13.60
C VAL A 320 -5.60 25.53 13.71
N MET A 321 -4.70 24.80 13.03
CA MET A 321 -3.26 25.12 13.00
C MET A 321 -2.95 26.38 12.19
N GLU A 322 -3.67 26.57 11.09
CA GLU A 322 -3.50 27.69 10.18
C GLU A 322 -4.87 28.14 9.67
N ALA A 323 -5.19 29.42 9.91
CA ALA A 323 -6.44 29.99 9.44
C ALA A 323 -6.50 29.85 7.90
N PRO A 324 -7.56 29.25 7.35
CA PRO A 324 -7.59 28.97 5.93
C PRO A 324 -7.67 30.27 5.13
N ASN A 325 -6.83 30.40 4.11
CA ASN A 325 -7.02 31.46 3.11
C ASN A 325 -8.32 31.19 2.33
N GLU A 326 -9.11 32.23 2.05
CA GLU A 326 -10.37 32.08 1.29
C GLU A 326 -10.18 31.35 -0.05
N GLY A 327 -9.01 31.55 -0.69
CA GLY A 327 -8.64 30.86 -1.93
C GLY A 327 -8.44 29.35 -1.74
N GLN A 328 -7.84 28.92 -0.62
CA GLN A 328 -7.59 27.51 -0.32
C GLN A 328 -8.89 26.77 0.00
N GLN A 329 -9.78 27.36 0.81
CA GLN A 329 -11.09 26.75 1.10
C GLN A 329 -11.91 26.56 -0.17
N LYS A 330 -12.00 27.61 -1.01
CA LYS A 330 -12.70 27.53 -2.31
C LYS A 330 -12.07 26.48 -3.22
N PHE A 331 -10.76 26.27 -3.14
CA PHE A 331 -10.06 25.27 -3.92
C PHE A 331 -10.37 23.84 -3.45
N ASP A 332 -10.28 23.58 -2.15
CA ASP A 332 -10.56 22.26 -1.55
C ASP A 332 -12.04 21.88 -1.76
N GLU A 333 -12.96 22.83 -1.59
CA GLU A 333 -14.39 22.65 -1.87
C GLU A 333 -14.66 22.34 -3.34
N ARG A 334 -14.00 23.07 -4.26
CA ARG A 334 -14.11 22.80 -5.71
C ARG A 334 -13.60 21.42 -6.07
N LEU A 335 -12.52 20.93 -5.46
CA LEU A 335 -11.99 19.58 -5.70
C LEU A 335 -13.04 18.52 -5.35
N VAL A 336 -13.62 18.62 -4.14
CA VAL A 336 -14.67 17.69 -3.69
C VAL A 336 -15.93 17.81 -4.55
N GLN A 337 -16.28 19.03 -4.98
CA GLN A 337 -17.42 19.25 -5.87
C GLN A 337 -17.19 18.64 -7.26
N SER A 338 -15.99 18.74 -7.82
CA SER A 338 -15.62 18.10 -9.09
C SER A 338 -15.76 16.57 -8.99
N ALA A 339 -15.32 15.96 -7.88
CA ALA A 339 -15.52 14.52 -7.66
C ALA A 339 -17.01 14.13 -7.58
N LYS A 340 -17.86 14.97 -6.95
CA LYS A 340 -19.32 14.77 -6.94
C LYS A 340 -19.95 14.92 -8.33
N ASN A 341 -19.42 15.81 -9.17
CA ASN A 341 -19.87 15.94 -10.55
C ASN A 341 -19.56 14.66 -11.34
N VAL A 342 -18.38 14.07 -11.17
CA VAL A 342 -18.04 12.75 -11.74
C VAL A 342 -19.06 11.70 -11.29
N ALA A 343 -19.39 11.63 -9.98
CA ALA A 343 -20.41 10.72 -9.46
C ALA A 343 -21.79 10.91 -10.09
N THR A 344 -22.19 12.16 -10.33
CA THR A 344 -23.46 12.49 -10.96
C THR A 344 -23.50 12.04 -12.42
N SER A 345 -22.45 12.31 -13.19
CA SER A 345 -22.31 11.83 -14.58
C SER A 345 -22.22 10.30 -14.65
N THR A 346 -21.52 9.65 -13.72
CA THR A 346 -21.46 8.18 -13.66
C THR A 346 -22.85 7.60 -13.34
N ALA A 347 -23.63 8.22 -12.47
CA ALA A 347 -24.99 7.76 -12.17
C ALA A 347 -25.88 7.80 -13.43
N GLN A 348 -25.75 8.83 -14.26
CA GLN A 348 -26.44 8.91 -15.56
C GLN A 348 -25.99 7.80 -16.50
N LEU A 349 -24.67 7.56 -16.62
CA LEU A 349 -24.13 6.46 -17.43
C LEU A 349 -24.65 5.09 -16.98
N VAL A 350 -24.70 4.84 -15.67
CA VAL A 350 -25.22 3.60 -15.08
C VAL A 350 -26.72 3.44 -15.35
N LEU A 351 -27.49 4.53 -15.37
CA LEU A 351 -28.90 4.50 -15.76
C LEU A 351 -29.06 4.13 -17.24
N CYS A 352 -28.26 4.71 -18.14
CA CYS A 352 -28.26 4.33 -19.56
C CYS A 352 -27.92 2.84 -19.75
N ALA A 353 -26.88 2.36 -19.07
CA ALA A 353 -26.49 0.95 -19.10
C ALA A 353 -27.60 0.02 -18.57
N LYS A 354 -28.35 0.44 -17.55
CA LYS A 354 -29.51 -0.32 -17.04
C LYS A 354 -30.64 -0.39 -18.07
N THR A 355 -30.94 0.70 -18.76
CA THR A 355 -31.93 0.71 -19.85
C THR A 355 -31.52 -0.26 -20.95
N ILE A 356 -30.26 -0.22 -21.40
CA ILE A 356 -29.71 -1.16 -22.38
C ILE A 356 -29.82 -2.60 -21.89
N SER A 357 -29.48 -2.86 -20.62
CA SER A 357 -29.58 -4.20 -20.03
C SER A 357 -31.03 -4.70 -19.95
N ALA A 358 -32.02 -3.82 -19.84
CA ALA A 358 -33.44 -4.17 -19.82
C ALA A 358 -33.99 -4.53 -21.20
N GLU A 359 -33.35 -4.02 -22.26
CA GLU A 359 -33.67 -4.30 -23.67
C GLU A 359 -32.89 -5.51 -24.22
N CYS A 360 -31.97 -6.07 -23.44
CA CYS A 360 -31.14 -7.20 -23.85
C CYS A 360 -31.87 -8.54 -23.63
N ASP A 361 -31.99 -9.34 -24.69
CA ASP A 361 -32.64 -10.66 -24.65
C ASP A 361 -31.70 -11.77 -24.12
N GLU A 362 -30.39 -11.56 -24.12
CA GLU A 362 -29.40 -12.56 -23.71
C GLU A 362 -29.02 -12.38 -22.22
N PRO A 363 -29.38 -13.33 -21.34
CA PRO A 363 -29.22 -13.16 -19.90
C PRO A 363 -27.75 -13.05 -19.46
N GLN A 364 -26.82 -13.69 -20.20
CA GLN A 364 -25.38 -13.61 -19.92
C GLN A 364 -24.78 -12.25 -20.27
N VAL A 365 -25.29 -11.58 -21.30
CA VAL A 365 -24.83 -10.24 -21.70
C VAL A 365 -25.46 -9.20 -20.76
N GLN A 366 -26.75 -9.35 -20.46
CA GLN A 366 -27.47 -8.53 -19.48
C GLN A 366 -26.75 -8.52 -18.12
N GLU A 367 -26.41 -9.70 -17.59
CA GLU A 367 -25.73 -9.81 -16.29
C GLU A 367 -24.34 -9.13 -16.32
N ARG A 368 -23.57 -9.30 -17.40
CA ARG A 368 -22.27 -8.63 -17.58
C ARG A 368 -22.39 -7.11 -17.54
N VAL A 369 -23.35 -6.53 -18.27
CA VAL A 369 -23.59 -5.07 -18.27
C VAL A 369 -23.95 -4.58 -16.87
N ILE A 370 -24.81 -5.30 -16.13
CA ILE A 370 -25.20 -4.93 -14.76
C ILE A 370 -23.98 -5.00 -13.82
N GLN A 371 -23.16 -6.03 -13.93
CA GLN A 371 -21.94 -6.17 -13.14
C GLN A 371 -20.94 -5.04 -13.44
N SER A 372 -20.70 -4.73 -14.71
CA SER A 372 -19.82 -3.63 -15.12
C SER A 372 -20.36 -2.26 -14.70
N ALA A 373 -21.68 -2.05 -14.75
CA ALA A 373 -22.32 -0.83 -14.26
C ALA A 373 -22.17 -0.68 -12.75
N THR A 374 -22.29 -1.79 -12.01
CA THR A 374 -22.09 -1.81 -10.55
C THR A 374 -20.64 -1.52 -10.18
N LYS A 375 -19.67 -2.11 -10.89
CA LYS A 375 -18.23 -1.83 -10.73
C LYS A 375 -17.91 -0.36 -11.01
N CYS A 376 -18.49 0.22 -12.07
CA CYS A 376 -18.33 1.63 -12.41
C CYS A 376 -18.88 2.56 -11.29
N ALA A 377 -20.11 2.32 -10.82
CA ALA A 377 -20.69 3.08 -9.70
C ALA A 377 -19.84 2.97 -8.42
N PHE A 378 -19.28 1.79 -8.18
CA PHE A 378 -18.42 1.52 -7.04
C PHE A 378 -17.10 2.28 -7.14
N ALA A 379 -16.38 2.17 -8.27
CA ALA A 379 -15.11 2.87 -8.50
C ALA A 379 -15.27 4.39 -8.37
N THR A 380 -16.41 4.94 -8.79
CA THR A 380 -16.69 6.37 -8.61
C THR A 380 -16.97 6.74 -7.15
N SER A 381 -17.63 5.87 -6.38
CA SER A 381 -17.78 6.06 -4.92
C SER A 381 -16.42 6.00 -4.21
N GLN A 382 -15.58 5.05 -4.64
CA GLN A 382 -14.11 5.01 -4.62
C GLN A 382 -13.46 6.40 -4.62
N LEU A 383 -13.54 7.00 -5.80
CA LEU A 383 -12.96 8.29 -6.14
C LEU A 383 -13.46 9.42 -5.24
N VAL A 384 -14.76 9.48 -4.95
CA VAL A 384 -15.32 10.54 -4.09
C VAL A 384 -14.81 10.42 -2.66
N ALA A 385 -14.71 9.20 -2.12
CA ALA A 385 -14.13 8.97 -0.81
C ALA A 385 -12.64 9.37 -0.77
N CYS A 386 -11.88 8.97 -1.80
CA CYS A 386 -10.48 9.37 -1.98
C CYS A 386 -10.35 10.90 -2.01
N ALA A 387 -11.11 11.59 -2.86
CA ALA A 387 -11.08 13.05 -2.99
C ALA A 387 -11.35 13.77 -1.66
N ARG A 388 -12.31 13.29 -0.85
CA ARG A 388 -12.60 13.86 0.47
C ARG A 388 -11.46 13.68 1.47
N VAL A 389 -10.75 12.56 1.39
CA VAL A 389 -9.60 12.27 2.26
C VAL A 389 -8.39 13.12 1.87
N VAL A 390 -8.13 13.27 0.58
CA VAL A 390 -6.92 13.91 0.08
C VAL A 390 -7.04 15.43 -0.11
N ALA A 391 -8.26 15.98 -0.21
CA ALA A 391 -8.50 17.42 -0.39
C ALA A 391 -7.65 18.32 0.53
N PRO A 392 -7.62 18.13 1.87
CA PRO A 392 -6.82 18.98 2.78
C PRO A 392 -5.32 19.01 2.48
N THR A 393 -4.80 17.99 1.79
CA THR A 393 -3.36 17.77 1.59
C THR A 393 -3.02 17.48 0.13
N ILE A 394 -3.85 17.96 -0.80
CA ILE A 394 -3.70 17.69 -2.23
C ILE A 394 -2.46 18.37 -2.84
N ASP A 395 -1.85 19.32 -2.13
CA ASP A 395 -0.53 19.87 -2.47
C ASP A 395 0.58 18.79 -2.43
N ASN A 396 0.39 17.72 -1.66
CA ASN A 396 1.33 16.62 -1.56
C ASN A 396 1.19 15.67 -2.77
N ASN A 397 2.32 15.33 -3.39
CA ASN A 397 2.40 14.43 -4.54
C ASN A 397 1.79 13.04 -4.26
N ALA A 398 1.99 12.49 -3.05
CA ALA A 398 1.40 11.21 -2.68
C ALA A 398 -0.13 11.22 -2.78
N CYS A 399 -0.76 12.29 -2.31
CA CYS A 399 -2.21 12.51 -2.39
C CYS A 399 -2.69 12.68 -3.84
N GLN A 400 -1.95 13.43 -4.66
CA GLN A 400 -2.24 13.58 -6.10
C GLN A 400 -2.17 12.25 -6.85
N GLN A 401 -1.17 11.42 -6.55
CA GLN A 401 -1.02 10.08 -7.14
C GLN A 401 -2.19 9.17 -6.78
N GLN A 402 -2.66 9.18 -5.52
CA GLN A 402 -3.81 8.38 -5.12
C GLN A 402 -5.09 8.81 -5.85
N LEU A 403 -5.32 10.12 -5.99
CA LEU A 403 -6.47 10.62 -6.72
C LEU A 403 -6.39 10.26 -8.22
N SER A 404 -5.21 10.38 -8.82
CA SER A 404 -4.97 9.98 -10.21
C SER A 404 -5.17 8.48 -10.43
N THR A 405 -4.80 7.65 -9.46
CA THR A 405 -4.98 6.19 -9.53
C THR A 405 -6.47 5.84 -9.46
N ALA A 406 -7.21 6.44 -8.53
CA ALA A 406 -8.66 6.27 -8.42
C ALA A 406 -9.39 6.76 -9.69
N ALA A 407 -8.98 7.89 -10.27
CA ALA A 407 -9.55 8.39 -11.53
C ALA A 407 -9.30 7.43 -12.69
N THR A 408 -8.10 6.86 -12.77
CA THR A 408 -7.74 5.85 -13.79
C THR A 408 -8.62 4.60 -13.68
N GLU A 409 -8.91 4.15 -12.46
CA GLU A 409 -9.80 3.01 -12.19
C GLU A 409 -11.24 3.29 -12.65
N VAL A 410 -11.73 4.52 -12.46
CA VAL A 410 -13.04 4.95 -12.99
C VAL A 410 -13.01 4.94 -14.52
N THR A 411 -11.99 5.52 -15.16
CA THR A 411 -11.86 5.51 -16.63
C THR A 411 -11.87 4.09 -17.19
N GLN A 412 -11.12 3.18 -16.57
CA GLN A 412 -11.10 1.77 -16.98
C GLN A 412 -12.49 1.12 -16.81
N SER A 413 -13.18 1.39 -15.70
CA SER A 413 -14.53 0.87 -15.45
C SER A 413 -15.56 1.41 -16.44
N VAL A 414 -15.45 2.68 -16.84
CA VAL A 414 -16.29 3.31 -17.88
C VAL A 414 -16.05 2.64 -19.24
N ASN A 415 -14.79 2.41 -19.62
CA ASN A 415 -14.45 1.76 -20.89
C ASN A 415 -14.95 0.31 -20.94
N ASN A 416 -14.81 -0.44 -19.84
CA ASN A 416 -15.33 -1.80 -19.73
C ASN A 416 -16.87 -1.82 -19.84
N LEU A 417 -17.54 -0.88 -19.18
CA LEU A 417 -19.00 -0.74 -19.26
C LEU A 417 -19.47 -0.41 -20.68
N LEU A 418 -18.78 0.49 -21.38
CA LEU A 418 -19.08 0.81 -22.78
C LEU A 418 -18.92 -0.43 -23.67
N HIS A 419 -17.83 -1.18 -23.49
CA HIS A 419 -17.58 -2.40 -24.25
C HIS A 419 -18.67 -3.45 -24.03
N ASP A 420 -19.05 -3.72 -22.77
CA ASP A 420 -20.10 -4.68 -22.46
C ASP A 420 -21.47 -4.21 -22.97
N ALA A 421 -21.74 -2.91 -22.90
CA ALA A 421 -22.99 -2.34 -23.40
C ALA A 421 -23.07 -2.36 -24.94
N GLU A 422 -21.97 -2.13 -25.66
CA GLU A 422 -21.90 -2.29 -27.12
C GLU A 422 -22.30 -3.70 -27.57
N HIS A 423 -21.87 -4.72 -26.81
CA HIS A 423 -22.24 -6.11 -27.07
C HIS A 423 -23.71 -6.42 -26.75
N ALA A 424 -24.38 -5.61 -25.92
CA ALA A 424 -25.76 -5.79 -25.51
C ALA A 424 -26.78 -5.10 -26.42
N VAL A 425 -26.34 -4.16 -27.25
CA VAL A 425 -27.21 -3.25 -28.00
C VAL A 425 -27.57 -3.80 -29.39
N TYR A 426 -28.86 -3.82 -29.70
CA TYR A 426 -29.40 -4.05 -31.05
C TYR A 426 -29.87 -2.77 -31.76
N GLN A 427 -30.08 -1.67 -31.01
CA GLN A 427 -30.64 -0.39 -31.51
C GLN A 427 -29.65 0.78 -31.42
N GLN A 428 -29.46 1.51 -32.54
CA GLN A 428 -28.43 2.54 -32.68
C GLN A 428 -28.61 3.78 -31.77
N SER A 429 -29.83 4.10 -31.31
CA SER A 429 -30.11 5.25 -30.44
C SER A 429 -29.67 5.05 -28.98
N SER A 430 -29.85 3.85 -28.43
CA SER A 430 -29.37 3.52 -27.08
C SER A 430 -27.83 3.59 -27.00
N LEU A 431 -27.15 3.29 -28.12
CA LEU A 431 -25.71 3.38 -28.25
C LEU A 431 -25.21 4.82 -28.23
N THR A 432 -25.94 5.78 -28.81
CA THR A 432 -25.52 7.19 -28.79
C THR A 432 -25.60 7.77 -27.38
N ASP A 433 -26.64 7.42 -26.63
CA ASP A 433 -26.88 7.95 -25.28
C ASP A 433 -25.83 7.48 -24.28
N ILE A 434 -25.42 6.21 -24.35
CA ILE A 434 -24.36 5.68 -23.46
C ILE A 434 -22.98 6.29 -23.79
N HIS A 435 -22.68 6.51 -25.08
CA HIS A 435 -21.44 7.17 -25.49
C HIS A 435 -21.38 8.63 -25.05
N GLU A 436 -22.51 9.36 -25.13
CA GLU A 436 -22.58 10.74 -24.64
C GLU A 436 -22.40 10.78 -23.11
N ALA A 437 -23.08 9.91 -22.37
CA ALA A 437 -22.93 9.82 -20.92
C ALA A 437 -21.49 9.48 -20.51
N ALA A 438 -20.82 8.55 -21.22
CA ALA A 438 -19.44 8.21 -20.94
C ALA A 438 -18.47 9.38 -21.23
N ARG A 439 -18.69 10.14 -22.32
CA ARG A 439 -17.91 11.36 -22.60
C ARG A 439 -18.06 12.41 -21.50
N GLN A 440 -19.26 12.56 -20.93
CA GLN A 440 -19.49 13.46 -19.79
C GLN A 440 -18.68 13.02 -18.56
N VAL A 441 -18.61 11.72 -18.27
CA VAL A 441 -17.78 11.18 -17.18
C VAL A 441 -16.30 11.48 -17.42
N THR A 442 -15.79 11.22 -18.63
CA THR A 442 -14.39 11.50 -18.98
C THR A 442 -14.06 13.00 -18.86
N SER A 443 -14.92 13.88 -19.36
CA SER A 443 -14.73 15.33 -19.25
C SER A 443 -14.74 15.82 -17.79
N ALA A 444 -15.61 15.25 -16.95
CA ALA A 444 -15.63 15.55 -15.52
C ALA A 444 -14.38 15.03 -14.79
N LEU A 445 -13.86 13.85 -15.19
CA LEU A 445 -12.60 13.30 -14.67
C LEU A 445 -11.40 14.16 -15.06
N ASP A 446 -11.32 14.60 -16.31
CA ASP A 446 -10.25 15.47 -16.80
C ASP A 446 -10.24 16.79 -16.01
N SER A 447 -11.42 17.38 -15.81
CA SER A 447 -11.58 18.61 -15.00
C SER A 447 -11.15 18.41 -13.54
N LEU A 448 -11.45 17.25 -12.95
CA LEU A 448 -11.01 16.90 -11.59
C LEU A 448 -9.49 16.75 -11.52
N LEU A 449 -8.88 16.05 -12.48
CA LEU A 449 -7.43 15.82 -12.51
C LEU A 449 -6.65 17.08 -12.82
N GLU A 450 -7.17 17.95 -13.68
CA GLU A 450 -6.60 19.27 -13.91
C GLU A 450 -6.62 20.10 -12.63
N HIS A 451 -7.77 20.15 -11.94
CA HIS A 451 -7.88 20.85 -10.65
C HIS A 451 -6.93 20.26 -9.59
N ALA A 452 -6.81 18.94 -9.49
CA ALA A 452 -5.91 18.28 -8.55
C ALA A 452 -4.42 18.52 -8.82
N LYS A 453 -4.02 18.64 -10.10
CA LYS A 453 -2.65 18.98 -10.50
C LYS A 453 -2.34 20.47 -10.32
N CYS A 454 -3.36 21.28 -10.20
CA CYS A 454 -3.26 22.72 -10.06
C CYS A 454 -3.41 23.14 -8.60
N SER A 455 -2.39 22.96 -7.77
CA SER A 455 -2.43 23.55 -6.41
C SER A 455 -2.49 25.09 -6.51
N PRO A 456 -3.26 25.80 -5.67
CA PRO A 456 -3.28 27.27 -5.61
C PRO A 456 -1.89 27.90 -5.43
N LYS A 457 -0.95 27.16 -4.83
CA LYS A 457 0.46 27.57 -4.64
C LYS A 457 1.31 27.39 -5.91
N THR A 458 0.87 26.53 -6.83
CA THR A 458 1.56 26.18 -8.09
C THR A 458 0.88 26.75 -9.34
N GLN A 459 -0.38 27.18 -9.25
CA GLN A 459 -1.21 27.60 -10.38
C GLN A 459 -1.05 29.10 -10.68
N THR A 460 0.18 29.56 -10.79
CA THR A 460 0.46 30.74 -11.63
C THR A 460 1.26 30.27 -12.83
N THR A 461 0.52 29.77 -13.83
CA THR A 461 0.82 29.95 -15.28
C THR A 461 2.28 29.70 -15.63
N ARG A 462 2.68 28.45 -15.96
CA ARG A 462 4.14 28.21 -16.11
C ARG A 462 4.59 26.99 -16.92
N ARG A 463 3.90 25.84 -16.98
CA ARG A 463 4.46 24.62 -17.63
C ARG A 463 4.80 24.72 -19.13
N GLU A 464 3.97 25.35 -19.96
CA GLU A 464 4.26 25.51 -21.40
C GLU A 464 5.14 26.75 -21.68
N GLU A 465 5.16 27.68 -20.74
CA GLU A 465 5.82 28.98 -20.81
C GLU A 465 7.30 28.89 -20.40
N GLU A 466 7.57 28.05 -19.41
CA GLU A 466 8.89 27.69 -18.88
C GLU A 466 9.77 27.00 -19.90
N GLU A 467 9.19 26.14 -20.75
CA GLU A 467 9.96 25.40 -21.73
C GLU A 467 10.53 26.35 -22.79
N MET A 468 9.80 27.38 -23.19
CA MET A 468 10.24 28.29 -24.27
C MET A 468 11.39 29.21 -23.85
N TYR A 469 11.28 29.86 -22.70
CA TYR A 469 12.37 30.69 -22.17
C TYR A 469 13.63 29.86 -21.85
N ASN A 470 13.48 28.71 -21.17
CA ASN A 470 14.61 27.84 -20.84
C ASN A 470 15.25 27.23 -22.10
N GLU A 471 14.46 26.97 -23.13
CA GLU A 471 14.98 26.46 -24.41
C GLU A 471 15.76 27.52 -25.17
N VAL A 472 15.34 28.80 -25.16
CA VAL A 472 16.16 29.90 -25.70
C VAL A 472 17.49 29.97 -24.97
N LEU A 473 17.51 29.99 -23.62
CA LEU A 473 18.76 30.05 -22.85
C LEU A 473 19.66 28.81 -23.03
N ARG A 474 19.09 27.60 -23.04
CA ARG A 474 19.87 26.37 -23.26
C ARG A 474 20.50 26.37 -24.64
N ARG A 475 19.75 26.75 -25.68
CA ARG A 475 20.25 26.77 -27.05
C ARG A 475 21.27 27.88 -27.29
N THR A 476 21.08 29.08 -26.73
CA THR A 476 22.10 30.16 -26.81
C THR A 476 23.39 29.74 -26.11
N ASN A 477 23.32 29.19 -24.89
CA ASN A 477 24.49 28.67 -24.18
C ASN A 477 25.18 27.54 -24.95
N ARG A 478 24.42 26.64 -25.58
CA ARG A 478 24.97 25.57 -26.43
C ARG A 478 25.68 26.11 -27.66
N MET A 479 25.19 27.20 -28.25
CA MET A 479 25.85 27.87 -29.38
C MET A 479 27.14 28.57 -28.99
N VAL A 480 27.17 29.22 -27.81
CA VAL A 480 28.37 29.89 -27.29
C VAL A 480 29.52 28.89 -27.08
N VAL A 481 29.19 27.67 -26.60
CA VAL A 481 30.17 26.61 -26.30
C VAL A 481 30.40 25.67 -27.51
N HIS A 482 29.70 25.86 -28.63
CA HIS A 482 29.80 24.97 -29.80
C HIS A 482 31.19 24.98 -30.42
N GLN A 483 31.88 23.84 -30.45
CA GLN A 483 33.21 23.65 -31.05
C GLN A 483 33.16 22.95 -32.43
N GLY A 484 31.96 22.68 -32.95
CA GLY A 484 31.77 21.95 -34.21
C GLY A 484 31.79 22.83 -35.47
N PRO A 485 31.45 22.26 -36.64
CA PRO A 485 31.43 22.96 -37.93
C PRO A 485 30.51 24.20 -37.95
N SER A 486 30.88 25.19 -38.77
CA SER A 486 30.14 26.44 -39.03
C SER A 486 28.66 26.20 -39.42
N GLU A 487 28.39 25.14 -40.19
CA GLU A 487 27.06 24.78 -40.67
C GLU A 487 26.12 24.29 -39.54
N ASP A 488 26.68 23.64 -38.51
CA ASP A 488 25.91 23.25 -37.33
C ASP A 488 25.58 24.47 -36.46
N LEU A 489 26.48 25.46 -36.41
CA LEU A 489 26.29 26.70 -35.68
C LEU A 489 25.16 27.55 -36.29
N THR A 490 25.14 27.72 -37.62
CA THR A 490 24.05 28.45 -38.30
C THR A 490 22.72 27.70 -38.24
N ARG A 491 22.73 26.36 -38.28
CA ARG A 491 21.51 25.56 -38.07
C ARG A 491 20.94 25.73 -36.67
N GLU A 492 21.78 25.77 -35.64
CA GLU A 492 21.31 26.05 -34.26
C GLU A 492 20.89 27.51 -34.08
N ALA A 493 21.54 28.45 -34.76
CA ALA A 493 21.15 29.86 -34.76
C ALA A 493 19.70 30.06 -35.23
N ARG A 494 19.31 29.43 -36.35
CA ARG A 494 17.93 29.47 -36.84
C ARG A 494 16.92 28.91 -35.84
N LYS A 495 17.31 27.89 -35.08
CA LYS A 495 16.46 27.33 -34.01
C LYS A 495 16.31 28.33 -32.86
N VAL A 496 17.39 28.95 -32.41
CA VAL A 496 17.33 29.99 -31.35
C VAL A 496 16.44 31.16 -31.79
N VAL A 497 16.63 31.67 -33.00
CA VAL A 497 15.80 32.76 -33.57
C VAL A 497 14.32 32.39 -33.51
N ARG A 498 13.96 31.17 -33.94
CA ARG A 498 12.57 30.70 -33.91
C ARG A 498 11.99 30.65 -32.51
N HIS A 499 12.74 30.12 -31.54
CA HIS A 499 12.25 30.04 -30.15
C HIS A 499 12.16 31.43 -29.50
N SER A 500 13.05 32.36 -29.89
CA SER A 500 13.02 33.75 -29.41
C SER A 500 11.85 34.56 -29.98
N GLN A 501 11.46 34.30 -31.23
CA GLN A 501 10.26 34.87 -31.84
C GLN A 501 8.98 34.40 -31.13
N LEU A 502 8.87 33.09 -30.86
CA LEU A 502 7.76 32.52 -30.09
C LEU A 502 7.68 33.13 -28.68
N LEU A 503 8.83 33.28 -28.00
CA LEU A 503 8.91 33.94 -26.70
C LEU A 503 8.41 35.40 -26.75
N THR A 504 8.72 36.13 -27.83
CA THR A 504 8.25 37.51 -28.02
C THR A 504 6.74 37.59 -28.22
N GLU A 505 6.18 36.71 -29.06
CA GLU A 505 4.73 36.60 -29.26
C GLU A 505 4.00 36.26 -27.96
N GLN A 506 4.61 35.41 -27.14
CA GLN A 506 4.09 35.04 -25.84
C GLN A 506 4.08 36.20 -24.85
N PHE A 507 5.16 36.98 -24.73
CA PHE A 507 5.16 38.18 -23.88
C PHE A 507 4.08 39.18 -24.30
N GLN A 508 3.82 39.31 -25.60
CA GLN A 508 2.73 40.15 -26.10
C GLN A 508 1.37 39.59 -25.72
N HIS A 509 1.18 38.27 -25.83
CA HIS A 509 -0.04 37.59 -25.41
C HIS A 509 -0.29 37.73 -23.90
N GLU A 510 0.75 37.54 -23.07
CA GLU A 510 0.67 37.70 -21.62
C GLU A 510 0.34 39.15 -21.24
N ALA A 511 0.92 40.13 -21.94
CA ALA A 511 0.61 41.54 -21.76
C ALA A 511 -0.86 41.91 -22.08
N HIS A 512 -1.58 41.05 -22.82
CA HIS A 512 -3.03 41.17 -23.02
C HIS A 512 -3.85 40.51 -21.91
N GLN A 513 -3.36 39.41 -21.32
CA GLN A 513 -4.05 38.72 -20.22
C GLN A 513 -3.84 39.41 -18.86
N ARG A 514 -2.66 40.02 -18.63
CA ARG A 514 -2.27 40.65 -17.36
C ARG A 514 -2.07 42.16 -17.53
N PRO A 515 -3.13 42.98 -17.43
CA PRO A 515 -3.03 44.42 -17.62
C PRO A 515 -2.12 45.12 -16.60
N GLU A 516 -1.96 44.55 -15.40
CA GLU A 516 -1.11 45.09 -14.31
C GLU A 516 0.39 45.03 -14.62
N HIS A 517 0.82 44.09 -15.46
CA HIS A 517 2.24 43.92 -15.85
C HIS A 517 2.49 44.22 -17.33
N ARG A 518 1.48 44.74 -18.04
CA ARG A 518 1.48 44.95 -19.48
C ARG A 518 2.69 45.76 -19.98
N GLU A 519 2.98 46.89 -19.34
CA GLU A 519 4.07 47.77 -19.77
C GLU A 519 5.44 47.09 -19.66
N ARG A 520 5.67 46.36 -18.56
CA ARG A 520 6.90 45.61 -18.33
C ARG A 520 7.08 44.45 -19.30
N LEU A 521 6.01 43.70 -19.57
CA LEU A 521 6.03 42.57 -20.52
C LEU A 521 6.24 43.03 -21.96
N LEU A 522 5.67 44.17 -22.36
CA LEU A 522 5.90 44.75 -23.69
C LEU A 522 7.32 45.30 -23.85
N ASP A 523 7.91 45.87 -22.80
CA ASP A 523 9.32 46.28 -22.80
C ASP A 523 10.27 45.08 -22.90
N ALA A 524 9.98 43.99 -22.17
CA ALA A 524 10.70 42.72 -22.29
C ALA A 524 10.60 42.14 -23.71
N ALA A 525 9.40 42.12 -24.30
CA ALA A 525 9.18 41.69 -25.68
C ALA A 525 9.99 42.53 -26.68
N ALA A 526 10.02 43.85 -26.50
CA ALA A 526 10.77 44.75 -27.38
C ALA A 526 12.28 44.50 -27.30
N LYS A 527 12.82 44.30 -26.09
CA LYS A 527 14.24 44.00 -25.86
C LYS A 527 14.64 42.66 -26.48
N VAL A 528 13.85 41.60 -26.27
CA VAL A 528 14.08 40.28 -26.86
C VAL A 528 13.94 40.32 -28.39
N ALA A 529 12.95 41.02 -28.92
CA ALA A 529 12.77 41.19 -30.37
C ALA A 529 13.96 41.93 -31.03
N HIS A 530 14.51 42.93 -30.34
CA HIS A 530 15.67 43.67 -30.84
C HIS A 530 16.92 42.78 -30.90
N ALA A 531 17.22 42.04 -29.83
CA ALA A 531 18.33 41.09 -29.81
C ALA A 531 18.13 39.93 -30.80
N THR A 532 16.88 39.50 -31.01
CA THR A 532 16.54 38.49 -32.03
C THR A 532 16.82 39.00 -33.44
N SER A 533 16.54 40.28 -33.70
CA SER A 533 16.82 40.92 -35.00
C SER A 533 18.32 40.99 -35.28
N GLU A 534 19.13 41.35 -34.29
CA GLU A 534 20.59 41.32 -34.41
C GLU A 534 21.11 39.90 -34.66
N MET A 535 20.52 38.89 -34.02
CA MET A 535 20.86 37.49 -34.25
C MET A 535 20.49 37.01 -35.65
N ILE A 536 19.36 37.46 -36.22
CA ILE A 536 18.97 37.16 -37.61
C ILE A 536 20.03 37.70 -38.56
N LEU A 537 20.42 38.97 -38.41
CA LEU A 537 21.44 39.60 -39.27
C LEU A 537 22.79 38.88 -39.17
N ALA A 538 23.22 38.50 -37.97
CA ALA A 538 24.45 37.73 -37.77
C ALA A 538 24.36 36.32 -38.38
N THR A 539 23.17 35.71 -38.36
CA THR A 539 22.92 34.40 -38.98
C THR A 539 22.99 34.49 -40.50
N GLU A 540 22.33 35.48 -41.11
CA GLU A 540 22.38 35.73 -42.56
C GLU A 540 23.81 36.02 -43.04
N GLN A 541 24.57 36.81 -42.27
CA GLN A 541 25.96 37.12 -42.57
C GLN A 541 26.84 35.85 -42.51
N ALA A 542 26.67 35.01 -41.48
CA ALA A 542 27.39 33.73 -41.36
C ALA A 542 27.01 32.72 -42.46
N GLU A 543 25.78 32.75 -42.96
CA GLU A 543 25.32 31.93 -44.10
C GLU A 543 25.89 32.41 -45.44
N SER A 544 25.99 33.72 -45.63
CA SER A 544 26.56 34.31 -46.86
C SER A 544 28.07 34.11 -46.98
N GLN A 545 28.76 33.97 -45.85
CA GLN A 545 30.21 33.85 -45.75
C GLN A 545 30.60 32.67 -44.81
N PRO A 546 30.35 31.43 -45.24
CA PRO A 546 30.64 30.26 -44.43
C PRO A 546 32.17 30.08 -44.27
N ARG A 547 32.63 29.77 -43.04
CA ARG A 547 34.04 29.59 -42.62
C ARG A 547 34.85 30.87 -42.34
N GLN A 548 34.21 32.04 -42.28
CA GLN A 548 34.89 33.22 -41.75
C GLN A 548 34.81 33.24 -40.22
N VAL A 549 35.97 33.35 -39.57
CA VAL A 549 36.06 33.39 -38.10
C VAL A 549 35.35 34.62 -37.54
N GLU A 550 35.36 35.73 -38.28
CA GLU A 550 34.71 36.99 -37.88
C GLU A 550 33.18 36.88 -37.85
N THR A 551 32.57 36.21 -38.83
CA THR A 551 31.11 36.01 -38.89
C THR A 551 30.64 34.98 -37.87
N GLU A 552 31.44 33.95 -37.60
CA GLU A 552 31.19 32.98 -36.52
C GLU A 552 31.29 33.64 -35.14
N TYR A 553 32.27 34.51 -34.93
CA TYR A 553 32.43 35.27 -33.69
C TYR A 553 31.27 36.25 -33.49
N ALA A 554 30.85 36.97 -34.54
CA ALA A 554 29.69 37.86 -34.51
C ALA A 554 28.40 37.09 -34.18
N LEU A 555 28.20 35.90 -34.75
CA LEU A 555 27.06 35.05 -34.47
C LEU A 555 27.02 34.55 -33.01
N ARG A 556 28.17 34.15 -32.45
CA ARG A 556 28.26 33.78 -31.02
C ARG A 556 28.00 34.97 -30.11
N THR A 557 28.52 36.14 -30.46
CA THR A 557 28.31 37.38 -29.70
C THR A 557 26.82 37.79 -29.71
N ALA A 558 26.15 37.65 -30.86
CA ALA A 558 24.70 37.91 -30.97
C ALA A 558 23.88 36.89 -30.16
N ALA A 559 24.26 35.61 -30.17
CA ALA A 559 23.62 34.58 -29.36
C ALA A 559 23.83 34.81 -27.84
N GLU A 560 25.02 35.24 -27.43
CA GLU A 560 25.34 35.60 -26.04
C GLU A 560 24.53 36.82 -25.59
N ARG A 561 24.44 37.87 -26.43
CA ARG A 561 23.62 39.05 -26.16
C ARG A 561 22.13 38.71 -26.06
N LEU A 562 21.61 37.85 -26.94
CA LEU A 562 20.23 37.38 -26.85
C LEU A 562 20.00 36.57 -25.56
N GLY A 563 20.94 35.70 -25.19
CA GLY A 563 20.90 34.96 -23.93
C GLY A 563 20.88 35.90 -22.72
N GLN A 564 21.74 36.91 -22.71
CA GLN A 564 21.80 37.90 -21.64
C GLN A 564 20.50 38.71 -21.52
N VAL A 565 20.00 39.27 -22.63
CA VAL A 565 18.74 40.04 -22.63
C VAL A 565 17.56 39.16 -22.22
N THR A 566 17.51 37.93 -22.69
CA THR A 566 16.48 36.96 -22.28
C THR A 566 16.58 36.67 -20.78
N ASN A 567 17.80 36.51 -20.24
CA ASN A 567 18.01 36.28 -18.82
C ASN A 567 17.61 37.49 -17.95
N GLU A 568 18.06 38.69 -18.30
CA GLU A 568 17.72 39.93 -17.57
C GLU A 568 16.21 40.23 -17.58
N THR A 569 15.54 39.97 -18.70
CA THR A 569 14.09 40.22 -18.82
C THR A 569 13.24 39.19 -18.08
N THR A 570 13.74 37.97 -17.91
CA THR A 570 13.01 36.87 -17.25
C THR A 570 13.49 36.56 -15.83
N GLN A 571 14.55 37.22 -15.33
CA GLN A 571 15.21 36.90 -14.06
C GLN A 571 14.24 36.79 -12.87
N GLU A 572 13.36 37.76 -12.68
CA GLU A 572 12.41 37.74 -11.55
C GLU A 572 11.41 36.57 -11.65
N GLN A 573 10.97 36.25 -12.86
CA GLN A 573 10.09 35.09 -13.09
C GLN A 573 10.85 33.78 -12.88
N GLN A 574 12.12 33.72 -13.30
CA GLN A 574 12.99 32.56 -13.06
C GLN A 574 13.27 32.35 -11.57
N GLU A 575 13.61 33.39 -10.83
CA GLU A 575 13.94 33.30 -9.40
C GLU A 575 12.74 32.78 -8.61
N GLN A 576 11.55 33.32 -8.87
CA GLN A 576 10.31 32.80 -8.27
C GLN A 576 10.07 31.33 -8.62
N HIS A 577 10.32 30.93 -9.87
CA HIS A 577 10.13 29.55 -10.32
C HIS A 577 11.16 28.58 -9.72
N ILE A 578 12.45 28.94 -9.73
CA ILE A 578 13.51 28.14 -9.12
C ILE A 578 13.23 27.98 -7.64
N MET A 579 12.79 29.05 -6.97
CA MET A 579 12.39 29.01 -5.57
C MET A 579 11.21 28.06 -5.34
N GLN A 580 10.16 28.12 -6.18
CA GLN A 580 9.01 27.20 -6.11
C GLN A 580 9.42 25.73 -6.33
N ARG A 581 10.29 25.47 -7.32
CA ARG A 581 10.78 24.11 -7.58
C ARG A 581 11.69 23.61 -6.47
N LEU A 582 12.54 24.46 -5.93
CA LEU A 582 13.39 24.15 -4.79
C LEU A 582 12.54 23.85 -3.57
N GLU A 583 11.50 24.65 -3.30
CA GLU A 583 10.53 24.43 -2.24
C GLU A 583 9.83 23.08 -2.41
N GLN A 584 9.32 22.78 -3.61
CA GLN A 584 8.66 21.50 -3.90
C GLN A 584 9.61 20.30 -3.73
N ALA A 585 10.85 20.42 -4.21
CA ALA A 585 11.86 19.37 -4.08
C ALA A 585 12.30 19.18 -2.61
N ALA A 586 12.44 20.27 -1.86
CA ALA A 586 12.78 20.24 -0.44
C ALA A 586 11.65 19.59 0.37
N LYS A 587 10.39 19.98 0.14
CA LYS A 587 9.21 19.36 0.76
C LYS A 587 9.10 17.87 0.46
N GLN A 588 9.31 17.47 -0.80
CA GLN A 588 9.30 16.06 -1.16
C GLN A 588 10.43 15.28 -0.47
N THR A 589 11.63 15.85 -0.42
CA THR A 589 12.79 15.22 0.23
C THR A 589 12.58 15.10 1.74
N ALA A 590 12.02 16.15 2.38
CA ALA A 590 11.64 16.13 3.78
C ALA A 590 10.63 15.02 4.05
N TYR A 591 9.54 14.96 3.28
CA TYR A 591 8.53 13.91 3.36
C TYR A 591 9.15 12.50 3.27
N ASP A 592 9.99 12.24 2.27
CA ASP A 592 10.61 10.92 2.06
C ASP A 592 11.55 10.53 3.22
N ALA A 593 12.34 11.49 3.73
CA ALA A 593 13.20 11.29 4.88
C ALA A 593 12.38 11.00 6.15
N THR A 594 11.34 11.78 6.37
CA THR A 594 10.39 11.72 7.48
C THR A 594 9.64 10.38 7.50
N GLN A 595 9.24 9.84 6.35
CA GLN A 595 8.69 8.48 6.23
C GLN A 595 9.73 7.39 6.50
N THR A 596 10.96 7.55 6.00
CA THR A 596 12.05 6.60 6.24
C THR A 596 12.39 6.50 7.72
N ILE A 597 12.41 7.63 8.44
CA ILE A 597 12.64 7.68 9.88
C ILE A 597 11.53 6.96 10.64
N SER A 598 10.25 7.20 10.31
CA SER A 598 9.12 6.55 10.99
C SER A 598 9.11 5.03 10.73
N ALA A 599 9.45 4.60 9.51
CA ALA A 599 9.64 3.19 9.19
C ALA A 599 10.79 2.56 9.99
N ALA A 600 11.93 3.24 10.08
CA ALA A 600 13.09 2.77 10.85
C ALA A 600 12.80 2.67 12.36
N ASN A 601 12.08 3.64 12.93
CA ASN A 601 11.66 3.63 14.33
C ASN A 601 10.70 2.46 14.61
N SER A 602 9.75 2.23 13.71
CA SER A 602 8.83 1.09 13.79
C SER A 602 9.57 -0.26 13.72
N ALA A 603 10.56 -0.37 12.84
CA ALA A 603 11.41 -1.56 12.72
C ALA A 603 12.25 -1.80 14.00
N LYS A 604 12.79 -0.74 14.61
CA LYS A 604 13.54 -0.82 15.87
C LYS A 604 12.67 -1.39 17.01
N LYS A 605 11.43 -0.92 17.16
CA LYS A 605 10.48 -1.44 18.16
C LYS A 605 10.22 -2.94 17.94
N LYS A 606 9.96 -3.34 16.69
CA LYS A 606 9.77 -4.76 16.32
C LYS A 606 11.01 -5.61 16.59
N GLN A 607 12.22 -5.11 16.35
CA GLN A 607 13.44 -5.84 16.69
C GLN A 607 13.63 -6.03 18.19
N GLN A 608 13.26 -5.02 19.00
CA GLN A 608 13.30 -5.14 20.47
C GLN A 608 12.26 -6.13 20.99
N GLU A 609 11.06 -6.13 20.41
CA GLU A 609 10.02 -7.13 20.69
C GLU A 609 10.46 -8.53 20.28
N HIS A 610 11.05 -8.69 19.09
CA HIS A 610 11.54 -9.98 18.61
C HIS A 610 12.62 -10.57 19.54
N LYS A 611 13.59 -9.74 19.94
CA LYS A 611 14.59 -10.13 20.94
C LYS A 611 13.95 -10.55 22.25
N ARG A 612 12.94 -9.82 22.74
CA ARG A 612 12.19 -10.20 23.95
C ARG A 612 11.50 -11.56 23.79
N THR A 613 10.85 -11.81 22.67
CA THR A 613 10.22 -13.11 22.38
C THR A 613 11.22 -14.25 22.31
N GLU A 614 12.37 -14.08 21.63
CA GLU A 614 13.44 -15.07 21.62
C GLU A 614 13.97 -15.36 23.03
N THR A 615 14.11 -14.32 23.86
CA THR A 615 14.56 -14.49 25.25
C THR A 615 13.52 -15.27 26.08
N THR A 616 12.22 -15.01 25.89
CA THR A 616 11.15 -15.77 26.57
C THR A 616 11.02 -17.20 26.06
N GLU A 617 11.22 -17.46 24.76
CA GLU A 617 11.23 -18.82 24.22
C GLU A 617 12.43 -19.62 24.73
N GLN A 618 13.61 -18.99 24.83
CA GLN A 618 14.79 -19.61 25.45
C GLN A 618 14.56 -19.94 26.93
N LEU A 619 13.91 -19.06 27.69
CA LEU A 619 13.57 -19.31 29.10
C LEU A 619 12.55 -20.45 29.26
N LEU A 620 11.55 -20.55 28.38
CA LEU A 620 10.58 -21.65 28.39
C LEU A 620 11.20 -23.00 27.99
N VAL A 621 12.18 -23.00 27.07
CA VAL A 621 12.95 -24.19 26.69
C VAL A 621 13.85 -24.64 27.83
N ASP A 622 14.51 -23.71 28.54
CA ASP A 622 15.31 -24.02 29.73
C ASP A 622 14.45 -24.57 30.88
N ASP A 623 13.25 -24.03 31.13
CA ASP A 623 12.32 -24.59 32.11
C ASP A 623 11.84 -26.00 31.72
N SER A 624 11.62 -26.25 30.42
CA SER A 624 11.25 -27.58 29.89
C SER A 624 12.38 -28.61 30.08
N HIS A 625 13.63 -28.21 29.86
CA HIS A 625 14.81 -29.04 30.14
C HIS A 625 15.04 -29.25 31.64
N THR A 626 14.65 -28.29 32.48
CA THR A 626 14.76 -28.41 33.93
C THR A 626 13.70 -29.38 34.49
N ILE A 627 12.48 -29.38 33.95
CA ILE A 627 11.42 -30.34 34.32
C ILE A 627 11.76 -31.78 33.88
N LEU A 628 12.45 -31.96 32.76
CA LEU A 628 12.90 -33.28 32.30
C LEU A 628 14.12 -33.83 33.06
N ARG A 629 14.84 -33.01 33.84
CA ARG A 629 15.92 -33.46 34.74
C ARG A 629 15.44 -33.87 36.13
N ILE A 630 14.18 -33.58 36.48
CA ILE A 630 13.58 -33.88 37.80
C ILE A 630 12.62 -35.09 37.74
N ARG A 631 12.43 -35.71 36.57
CA ARG A 631 11.85 -37.05 36.42
C ARG A 631 12.95 -38.06 36.12
#